data_AF-A0AB34UAP1-F1
#
_entry.id   AF-A0AB34UAP1-F1
#
_cell.length_a   1.000
_cell.length_b   1.000
_cell.length_c   1.000
_cell.angle_alpha   90.00
_cell.angle_beta   90.00
_cell.angle_gamma   90.00
#
_symmetry.space_group_name_H-M   'P 1'
#
loop_
_entity.id
_entity.type
_entity.pdbx_description
1 polymer ?
#
loop_
_entity_poly.entity_id
_entity_poly.type
_entity_poly.pdbx_seq_one_letter_code
_entity_poly.pdbx_strand_id
1 'polypeptide(L)'
;MRIEDLPSPVILDIGQDDKRLVARLSGDTHLLLEIGAPELDLVLRLRGHALMLALEAKQLEGVIDLTPGIRSLQVHYRPGQLPLRQLLDIVAGEWDAVCAAKDLQVASRIVHLPLSWDDPACQLAIEKYMTTVRKDAPWCPSNLEFIRRINDLPNLDEVQRTVFDASYLVMGLGDVYLGAPVATPLDPRHRLVTTKYNPARTWTAENSVGIGGAYMCVYGMEGPGGYQFVGRTLQMWNRYRDVAAFEGKPWLLRFFDQIRFYPVSADELLRIRRDFPLGRFDLNIEHSTLNMADYQAFLTREAEGITAFRAQQQSAFNAERERWIANGQADFQSDEGVAPNTEELPLQTGQQGVDSHIAGNLWQVQVQPGERVEAGDVLVILESMKMEIPLLAPVAGVVQEVRVQPGSAVRAGQRVVVLAAD
;
A
#
# COMPACT_ATOMS: atom_id res chain seq x y z
N MET A 1 12.53 31.31 18.51
CA MET A 1 11.98 31.83 17.24
C MET A 1 10.51 31.47 17.23
N ARG A 2 9.59 32.42 17.04
CA ARG A 2 8.16 32.11 16.97
C ARG A 2 7.85 31.60 15.55
N ILE A 3 6.91 30.66 15.42
CA ILE A 3 6.57 30.04 14.12
C ILE A 3 6.05 31.10 13.12
N GLU A 4 5.36 32.13 13.61
CA GLU A 4 4.83 33.25 12.82
C GLU A 4 5.92 34.07 12.12
N ASP A 5 7.17 34.02 12.62
CA ASP A 5 8.29 34.78 12.08
C ASP A 5 9.08 34.01 11.01
N LEU A 6 8.68 32.77 10.68
CA LEU A 6 9.37 31.92 9.72
C LEU A 6 8.88 32.18 8.28
N PRO A 7 9.74 32.67 7.37
CA PRO A 7 9.36 32.91 5.97
C PRO A 7 9.22 31.61 5.15
N SER A 8 9.64 30.48 5.72
CA SER A 8 9.68 29.17 5.07
C SER A 8 9.56 28.06 6.11
N PRO A 9 8.95 26.92 5.78
CA PRO A 9 9.00 25.74 6.64
C PRO A 9 10.41 25.13 6.72
N VAL A 10 11.32 25.49 5.80
CA VAL A 10 12.73 25.06 5.82
C VAL A 10 13.49 25.89 6.84
N ILE A 11 14.10 25.21 7.81
CA ILE A 11 14.81 25.85 8.93
C ILE A 11 16.28 25.42 9.05
N LEU A 12 16.71 24.46 8.22
CA LEU A 12 18.10 24.05 8.02
C LEU A 12 18.25 23.56 6.58
N ASP A 13 19.33 23.94 5.91
CA ASP A 13 19.73 23.44 4.60
C ASP A 13 21.27 23.44 4.57
N ILE A 14 21.86 22.26 4.70
CA ILE A 14 23.31 22.08 4.81
C ILE A 14 23.78 21.00 3.84
N GLY A 15 25.07 21.02 3.48
CA GLY A 15 25.66 20.06 2.54
C GLY A 15 25.23 20.28 1.09
N GLN A 16 25.62 19.35 0.22
CA GLN A 16 25.33 19.35 -1.21
C GLN A 16 25.16 17.91 -1.71
N ASP A 17 24.50 17.74 -2.86
CA ASP A 17 24.31 16.45 -3.53
C ASP A 17 23.77 15.34 -2.60
N ASP A 18 24.43 14.17 -2.57
CA ASP A 18 24.07 13.01 -1.74
C ASP A 18 24.28 13.24 -0.23
N LYS A 19 24.85 14.39 0.14
CA LYS A 19 25.11 14.84 1.51
C LYS A 19 24.28 16.06 1.90
N ARG A 20 23.39 16.53 1.03
CA ARG A 20 22.47 17.62 1.38
C ARG A 20 21.46 17.13 2.41
N LEU A 21 21.24 17.91 3.46
CA LEU A 21 20.23 17.68 4.49
C LEU A 21 19.37 18.92 4.65
N VAL A 22 18.06 18.75 4.47
CA VAL A 22 17.07 19.82 4.63
C VAL A 22 16.19 19.48 5.82
N ALA A 23 16.10 20.36 6.81
CA ALA A 23 15.16 20.20 7.93
C ALA A 23 13.94 21.11 7.74
N ARG A 24 12.75 20.53 7.86
CA ARG A 24 11.45 21.21 7.73
C ARG A 24 10.60 21.03 8.97
N LEU A 25 9.91 22.08 9.39
CA LEU A 25 8.84 21.94 10.37
C LEU A 25 7.71 21.08 9.79
N SER A 26 7.24 20.10 10.57
CA SER A 26 6.19 19.15 10.17
C SER A 26 5.09 19.09 11.25
N GLY A 27 4.54 20.26 11.59
CA GLY A 27 3.65 20.45 12.73
C GLY A 27 4.38 20.88 14.01
N ASP A 28 3.66 20.97 15.13
CA ASP A 28 4.17 21.55 16.38
C ASP A 28 5.25 20.71 17.07
N THR A 29 5.21 19.38 16.88
CA THR A 29 6.04 18.42 17.61
C THR A 29 6.95 17.59 16.71
N HIS A 30 7.03 17.91 15.42
CA HIS A 30 7.84 17.12 14.48
C HIS A 30 8.77 17.95 13.63
N LEU A 31 9.95 17.38 13.38
CA LEU A 31 10.95 17.86 12.44
C LEU A 31 11.12 16.81 11.34
N LEU A 32 10.92 17.18 10.07
CA LEU A 32 11.18 16.31 8.94
C LEU A 32 12.56 16.61 8.37
N LEU A 33 13.44 15.62 8.37
CA LEU A 33 14.76 15.67 7.76
C LEU A 33 14.70 15.01 6.39
N GLU A 34 15.05 15.73 5.33
CA GLU A 34 15.10 15.22 3.95
C GLU A 34 16.54 15.17 3.45
N ILE A 35 16.93 14.05 2.86
CA ILE A 35 18.30 13.75 2.47
C ILE A 35 18.39 13.74 0.94
N GLY A 36 19.33 14.52 0.41
CA GLY A 36 19.66 14.56 -1.02
C GLY A 36 18.53 15.06 -1.93
N ALA A 37 18.61 14.67 -3.19
CA ALA A 37 17.62 14.99 -4.22
C ALA A 37 16.32 14.17 -4.04
N PRO A 38 15.17 14.62 -4.59
CA PRO A 38 13.92 13.87 -4.54
C PRO A 38 13.92 12.67 -5.51
N GLU A 39 14.79 11.70 -5.26
CA GLU A 39 14.97 10.50 -6.07
C GLU A 39 15.02 9.22 -5.22
N LEU A 40 14.81 8.08 -5.87
CA LEU A 40 14.94 6.76 -5.22
C LEU A 40 16.40 6.31 -5.25
N ASP A 41 17.10 6.59 -4.15
CA ASP A 41 18.49 6.19 -3.93
C ASP A 41 18.67 5.45 -2.59
N LEU A 42 19.19 4.22 -2.67
CA LEU A 42 19.43 3.37 -1.50
C LEU A 42 20.59 3.89 -0.65
N VAL A 43 21.54 4.62 -1.24
CA VAL A 43 22.65 5.25 -0.52
C VAL A 43 22.12 6.32 0.43
N LEU A 44 21.19 7.17 -0.04
CA LEU A 44 20.54 8.18 0.80
C LEU A 44 19.76 7.52 1.94
N ARG A 45 19.07 6.40 1.67
CA ARG A 45 18.36 5.65 2.71
C ARG A 45 19.28 5.08 3.78
N LEU A 46 20.44 4.53 3.38
CA LEU A 46 21.47 4.01 4.30
C LEU A 46 22.02 5.14 5.17
N ARG A 47 22.32 6.31 4.60
CA ARG A 47 22.72 7.50 5.39
C ARG A 47 21.63 7.93 6.37
N GLY A 48 20.37 7.96 5.94
CA GLY A 48 19.24 8.27 6.82
C GLY A 48 19.08 7.28 7.96
N HIS A 49 19.39 6.00 7.73
CA HIS A 49 19.44 5.01 8.81
C HIS A 49 20.60 5.23 9.76
N ALA A 50 21.79 5.52 9.25
CA ALA A 50 22.95 5.83 10.09
C ALA A 50 22.67 7.04 10.99
N LEU A 51 22.02 8.08 10.46
CA LEU A 51 21.57 9.22 11.26
C LEU A 51 20.53 8.82 12.32
N MET A 52 19.56 7.99 11.96
CA MET A 52 18.56 7.47 12.90
C MET A 52 19.24 6.75 14.07
N LEU A 53 20.13 5.78 13.79
CA LEU A 53 20.85 5.01 14.81
C LEU A 53 21.72 5.93 15.69
N ALA A 54 22.37 6.94 15.10
CA ALA A 54 23.18 7.90 15.84
C ALA A 54 22.33 8.73 16.83
N LEU A 55 21.13 9.16 16.42
CA LEU A 55 20.20 9.88 17.29
C LEU A 55 19.60 8.97 18.36
N GLU A 56 19.24 7.72 18.05
CA GLU A 56 18.76 6.73 19.03
C GLU A 56 19.81 6.47 20.11
N ALA A 57 21.08 6.34 19.72
CA ALA A 57 22.18 6.08 20.65
C ALA A 57 22.39 7.20 21.68
N LYS A 58 21.98 8.44 21.37
CA LYS A 58 22.07 9.56 22.30
C LYS A 58 21.01 9.57 23.38
N GLN A 59 19.89 8.85 23.18
CA GLN A 59 18.75 8.86 24.11
C GLN A 59 18.34 10.28 24.54
N LEU A 60 18.19 11.18 23.56
CA LEU A 60 17.94 12.60 23.80
C LEU A 60 16.66 12.80 24.61
N GLU A 61 16.78 13.47 25.76
CA GLU A 61 15.63 13.87 26.54
C GLU A 61 14.72 14.80 25.73
N GLY A 62 13.43 14.47 25.66
CA GLY A 62 12.46 15.20 24.86
C GLY A 62 12.20 14.61 23.47
N VAL A 63 13.03 13.72 22.94
CA VAL A 63 12.69 12.93 21.74
C VAL A 63 11.75 11.79 22.14
N ILE A 64 10.66 11.62 21.38
CA ILE A 64 9.63 10.60 21.62
C ILE A 64 9.90 9.38 20.73
N ASP A 65 9.99 9.60 19.42
CA ASP A 65 10.26 8.56 18.44
C ASP A 65 10.93 9.12 17.17
N LEU A 66 11.51 8.21 16.39
CA LEU A 66 12.14 8.48 15.11
C LEU A 66 11.51 7.58 14.05
N THR A 67 10.94 8.19 13.01
CA THR A 67 10.24 7.45 11.96
C THR A 67 10.98 7.62 10.63
N PRO A 68 11.68 6.58 10.13
CA PRO A 68 12.37 6.66 8.85
C PRO A 68 11.39 6.57 7.68
N GLY A 69 11.57 7.44 6.69
CA GLY A 69 11.00 7.32 5.35
C GLY A 69 12.02 6.76 4.35
N ILE A 70 11.73 6.93 3.05
CA ILE A 70 12.63 6.46 1.98
C ILE A 70 13.91 7.30 1.90
N ARG A 71 13.77 8.62 1.88
CA ARG A 71 14.88 9.58 1.83
C ARG A 71 14.85 10.57 3.00
N SER A 72 14.10 10.23 4.03
CA SER A 72 13.80 11.16 5.11
C SER A 72 13.80 10.48 6.46
N LEU A 73 13.92 11.28 7.51
CA LEU A 73 13.76 10.88 8.89
C LEU A 73 12.88 11.90 9.60
N GLN A 74 11.76 11.47 10.15
CA GLN A 74 10.93 12.33 10.98
C GLN A 74 11.34 12.16 12.45
N VAL A 75 11.58 13.27 13.12
CA VAL A 75 11.86 13.33 14.56
C VAL A 75 10.60 13.83 15.26
N HIS A 76 9.98 13.00 16.08
CA HIS A 76 8.91 13.40 16.98
C HIS A 76 9.50 13.77 18.33
N TYR A 77 9.30 15.01 18.78
CA TYR A 77 9.93 15.53 20.00
C TYR A 77 9.04 16.52 20.73
N ARG A 78 9.40 16.86 21.98
CA ARG A 78 8.73 17.86 22.82
C ARG A 78 9.55 19.15 22.82
N PRO A 79 9.14 20.20 22.08
CA PRO A 79 9.89 21.45 22.02
C PRO A 79 10.13 22.14 23.37
N GLY A 80 9.25 21.90 24.35
CA GLY A 80 9.40 22.42 25.71
C GLY A 80 10.50 21.74 26.54
N GLN A 81 10.94 20.54 26.16
CA GLN A 81 12.04 19.81 26.81
C GLN A 81 13.34 19.90 26.00
N LEU A 82 13.22 19.83 24.67
CA LEU A 82 14.35 19.95 23.75
C LEU A 82 14.09 21.12 22.79
N PRO A 83 14.69 22.30 23.03
CA PRO A 83 14.53 23.44 22.14
C PRO A 83 14.97 23.11 20.72
N LEU A 84 14.18 23.54 19.73
CA LEU A 84 14.41 23.26 18.30
C LEU A 84 15.86 23.56 17.86
N ARG A 85 16.45 24.68 18.30
CA ARG A 85 17.82 25.04 17.95
C ARG A 85 18.82 23.97 18.41
N GLN A 86 18.67 23.49 19.63
CA GLN A 86 19.53 22.44 20.18
C GLN A 86 19.36 21.13 19.40
N LEU A 87 18.12 20.78 19.02
CA LEU A 87 17.87 19.61 18.17
C LEU A 87 18.56 19.75 16.81
N LEU A 88 18.47 20.92 16.16
CA LEU A 88 19.12 21.17 14.87
C LEU A 88 20.65 21.09 14.96
N ASP A 89 21.25 21.65 16.02
CA ASP A 89 22.70 21.58 16.24
C ASP A 89 23.17 20.14 16.42
N ILE A 90 22.41 19.33 17.17
CA ILE A 90 22.69 17.90 17.34
C ILE A 90 22.57 17.15 16.01
N VAL A 91 21.49 17.38 15.26
CA VAL A 91 21.26 16.73 13.96
C VAL A 91 22.38 17.07 12.97
N ALA A 92 22.79 18.33 12.90
CA ALA A 92 23.89 18.76 12.02
C ALA A 92 25.21 18.07 12.40
N GLY A 93 25.53 18.00 13.69
CA GLY A 93 26.74 17.31 14.17
C GLY A 93 26.77 15.82 13.85
N GLU A 94 25.64 15.11 14.05
CA GLU A 94 25.56 13.69 13.68
C GLU A 94 25.57 13.49 12.16
N TRP A 95 24.99 14.41 11.40
CA TRP A 95 25.01 14.35 9.95
C TRP A 95 26.42 14.48 9.37
N ASP A 96 27.25 15.36 9.92
CA ASP A 96 28.67 15.48 9.54
C ASP A 96 29.43 14.15 9.75
N ALA A 97 29.17 13.47 10.87
CA ALA A 97 29.76 12.16 11.16
C ALA A 97 29.30 11.09 10.16
N VAL A 98 28.00 11.05 9.84
CA VAL A 98 27.43 10.14 8.82
C VAL A 98 28.03 10.41 7.44
N CYS A 99 28.25 11.68 7.09
CA CYS A 99 28.84 12.08 5.81
C CYS A 99 30.33 11.74 5.68
N ALA A 100 31.04 11.63 6.81
CA ALA A 100 32.43 11.22 6.88
C ALA A 100 32.63 9.70 6.85
N ALA A 101 31.61 8.92 7.23
CA ALA A 101 31.65 7.46 7.20
C ALA A 101 31.80 6.93 5.76
N LYS A 102 32.78 6.03 5.56
CA LYS A 102 33.08 5.42 4.24
C LYS A 102 32.53 4.01 4.08
N ASP A 103 32.27 3.31 5.18
CA ASP A 103 31.89 1.89 5.18
C ASP A 103 30.58 1.70 5.95
N LEU A 104 29.50 2.20 5.37
CA LEU A 104 28.16 2.00 5.93
C LEU A 104 27.70 0.59 5.59
N GLN A 105 27.46 -0.20 6.64
CA GLN A 105 26.93 -1.55 6.54
C GLN A 105 25.74 -1.73 7.49
N VAL A 106 24.80 -2.58 7.09
CA VAL A 106 23.61 -2.89 7.87
C VAL A 106 23.36 -4.39 7.86
N ALA A 107 22.91 -4.92 8.99
CA ALA A 107 22.39 -6.29 9.03
C ALA A 107 21.20 -6.40 8.05
N SER A 108 21.18 -7.45 7.24
CA SER A 108 20.18 -7.64 6.20
C SER A 108 19.83 -9.11 6.14
N ARG A 109 18.59 -9.46 6.50
CA ARG A 109 18.12 -10.85 6.37
C ARG A 109 17.52 -11.05 4.99
N ILE A 110 17.75 -12.20 4.36
CA ILE A 110 17.06 -12.59 3.14
C ILE A 110 15.87 -13.46 3.56
N VAL A 111 14.68 -12.91 3.41
CA VAL A 111 13.41 -13.53 3.83
C VAL A 111 12.72 -14.09 2.59
N HIS A 112 12.67 -15.43 2.49
CA HIS A 112 12.05 -16.11 1.36
C HIS A 112 10.55 -16.28 1.62
N LEU A 113 9.73 -15.57 0.86
CA LEU A 113 8.27 -15.54 1.04
C LEU A 113 7.54 -16.32 -0.06
N PRO A 114 6.55 -17.16 0.28
CA PRO A 114 5.68 -17.77 -0.71
C PRO A 114 4.78 -16.70 -1.33
N LEU A 115 4.62 -16.73 -2.66
CA LEU A 115 3.72 -15.85 -3.38
C LEU A 115 2.76 -16.67 -4.25
N SER A 116 1.47 -16.53 -3.98
CA SER A 116 0.40 -16.96 -4.89
C SER A 116 0.25 -15.89 -5.96
N TRP A 117 0.70 -16.20 -7.17
CA TRP A 117 0.65 -15.30 -8.32
C TRP A 117 -0.79 -15.10 -8.80
N ASP A 118 -1.19 -13.85 -9.06
CA ASP A 118 -2.56 -13.51 -9.47
C ASP A 118 -3.64 -14.09 -8.53
N ASP A 119 -3.40 -13.99 -7.22
CA ASP A 119 -4.22 -14.66 -6.20
C ASP A 119 -5.72 -14.28 -6.27
N PRO A 120 -6.65 -15.24 -6.08
CA PRO A 120 -8.09 -15.00 -6.14
C PRO A 120 -8.58 -13.87 -5.22
N ALA A 121 -7.96 -13.65 -4.06
CA ALA A 121 -8.34 -12.55 -3.17
C ALA A 121 -7.99 -11.17 -3.76
N CYS A 122 -6.92 -11.09 -4.56
CA CYS A 122 -6.57 -9.87 -5.29
C CYS A 122 -7.53 -9.64 -6.46
N GLN A 123 -7.91 -10.69 -7.19
CA GLN A 123 -8.90 -10.61 -8.26
C GLN A 123 -10.25 -10.12 -7.74
N LEU A 124 -10.71 -10.63 -6.58
CA LEU A 124 -11.92 -10.15 -5.92
C LEU A 124 -11.85 -8.65 -5.56
N ALA A 125 -10.68 -8.18 -5.11
CA ALA A 125 -10.49 -6.76 -4.80
C ALA A 125 -10.55 -5.88 -6.07
N ILE A 126 -10.06 -6.38 -7.21
CA ILE A 126 -10.16 -5.71 -8.51
C ILE A 126 -11.62 -5.66 -8.98
N GLU A 127 -12.34 -6.78 -8.87
CA GLU A 127 -13.77 -6.87 -9.20
C GLU A 127 -14.59 -5.88 -8.36
N LYS A 128 -14.36 -5.84 -7.04
CA LYS A 128 -14.94 -4.85 -6.11
C LYS A 128 -14.75 -3.43 -6.58
N TYR A 129 -13.50 -3.08 -6.87
CA TYR A 129 -13.14 -1.75 -7.33
C TYR A 129 -13.83 -1.39 -8.65
N MET A 130 -13.90 -2.31 -9.62
CA MET A 130 -14.57 -2.06 -10.89
C MET A 130 -16.07 -1.87 -10.74
N THR A 131 -16.71 -2.62 -9.84
CA THR A 131 -18.16 -2.56 -9.63
C THR A 131 -18.57 -1.28 -8.88
N THR A 132 -17.83 -0.90 -7.83
CA THR A 132 -18.30 0.10 -6.86
C THR A 132 -17.57 1.44 -6.92
N VAL A 133 -16.40 1.49 -7.56
CA VAL A 133 -15.53 2.68 -7.53
C VAL A 133 -15.25 3.22 -8.93
N ARG A 134 -14.62 2.43 -9.81
CA ARG A 134 -14.24 2.89 -11.15
C ARG A 134 -14.07 1.72 -12.13
N LYS A 135 -15.10 1.51 -12.96
CA LYS A 135 -15.13 0.44 -13.97
C LYS A 135 -14.14 0.60 -15.13
N ASP A 136 -13.77 1.83 -15.47
CA ASP A 136 -13.02 2.19 -16.69
C ASP A 136 -11.56 2.56 -16.41
N ALA A 137 -11.05 2.19 -15.24
CA ALA A 137 -9.69 2.49 -14.83
C ALA A 137 -8.66 1.83 -15.78
N PRO A 138 -7.59 2.53 -16.22
CA PRO A 138 -6.62 1.97 -17.17
C PRO A 138 -5.89 0.70 -16.70
N TRP A 139 -5.86 0.47 -15.39
CA TRP A 139 -5.25 -0.69 -14.74
C TRP A 139 -6.20 -1.87 -14.50
N CYS A 140 -7.46 -1.73 -14.91
CA CYS A 140 -8.48 -2.76 -14.86
C CYS A 140 -8.79 -3.26 -16.28
N PRO A 141 -9.24 -4.51 -16.46
CA PRO A 141 -9.56 -5.51 -15.42
C PRO A 141 -8.36 -6.29 -14.88
N SER A 142 -7.15 -6.09 -15.41
CA SER A 142 -5.96 -6.82 -14.97
C SER A 142 -4.81 -5.88 -14.64
N ASN A 143 -4.44 -5.86 -13.35
CA ASN A 143 -3.28 -5.10 -12.88
C ASN A 143 -1.98 -5.63 -13.49
N LEU A 144 -1.88 -6.95 -13.68
CA LEU A 144 -0.71 -7.59 -14.30
C LEU A 144 -0.56 -7.17 -15.76
N GLU A 145 -1.64 -7.14 -16.53
CA GLU A 145 -1.62 -6.64 -17.91
C GLU A 145 -1.26 -5.16 -17.96
N PHE A 146 -1.74 -4.38 -17.00
CA PHE A 146 -1.32 -2.99 -16.89
C PHE A 146 0.17 -2.84 -16.60
N ILE A 147 0.72 -3.60 -15.64
CA ILE A 147 2.15 -3.62 -15.32
C ILE A 147 2.96 -3.97 -16.57
N ARG A 148 2.52 -4.97 -17.34
CA ARG A 148 3.14 -5.35 -18.62
C ARG A 148 3.15 -4.17 -19.60
N ARG A 149 2.00 -3.55 -19.83
CA ARG A 149 1.81 -2.48 -20.82
C ARG A 149 2.60 -1.22 -20.50
N ILE A 150 2.58 -0.77 -19.24
CA ILE A 150 3.25 0.46 -18.81
C ILE A 150 4.78 0.33 -18.78
N ASN A 151 5.30 -0.90 -18.69
CA ASN A 151 6.73 -1.20 -18.74
C ASN A 151 7.19 -1.74 -20.11
N ASP A 152 6.30 -1.85 -21.10
CA ASP A 152 6.58 -2.39 -22.44
C ASP A 152 7.23 -3.79 -22.42
N LEU A 153 6.69 -4.67 -21.57
CA LEU A 153 7.12 -6.07 -21.49
C LEU A 153 6.40 -6.92 -22.54
N PRO A 154 7.07 -7.95 -23.11
CA PRO A 154 6.52 -8.71 -24.23
C PRO A 154 5.30 -9.56 -23.86
N ASN A 155 5.22 -10.04 -22.61
CA ASN A 155 4.15 -10.91 -22.12
C ASN A 155 4.07 -10.86 -20.58
N LEU A 156 3.07 -11.54 -20.01
CA LEU A 156 2.89 -11.64 -18.56
C LEU A 156 3.97 -12.51 -17.89
N ASP A 157 4.57 -13.45 -18.61
CA ASP A 157 5.63 -14.31 -18.07
C ASP A 157 6.87 -13.48 -17.71
N GLU A 158 7.21 -12.45 -18.48
CA GLU A 158 8.30 -11.53 -18.14
C GLU A 158 7.98 -10.65 -16.93
N VAL A 159 6.71 -10.29 -16.71
CA VAL A 159 6.28 -9.62 -15.47
C VAL A 159 6.50 -10.56 -14.29
N GLN A 160 6.03 -11.79 -14.41
CA GLN A 160 6.15 -12.82 -13.38
C GLN A 160 7.62 -13.08 -13.05
N ARG A 161 8.44 -13.34 -14.07
CA ARG A 161 9.87 -13.56 -13.93
C ARG A 161 10.55 -12.39 -13.23
N THR A 162 10.28 -11.15 -13.66
CA THR A 162 10.88 -9.96 -13.03
C THR A 162 10.53 -9.87 -11.54
N VAL A 163 9.30 -10.24 -11.15
CA VAL A 163 8.87 -10.24 -9.75
C VAL A 163 9.56 -11.33 -8.93
N PHE A 164 9.70 -12.54 -9.47
CA PHE A 164 10.32 -13.66 -8.74
C PHE A 164 11.86 -13.60 -8.72
N ASP A 165 12.50 -13.04 -9.75
CA ASP A 165 13.96 -12.90 -9.83
C ASP A 165 14.49 -11.74 -8.98
N ALA A 166 13.62 -10.82 -8.53
CA ALA A 166 14.00 -9.65 -7.74
C ALA A 166 14.37 -9.96 -6.29
N SER A 167 15.34 -9.19 -5.77
CA SER A 167 15.60 -9.04 -4.33
C SER A 167 15.11 -7.66 -3.90
N TYR A 168 14.04 -7.61 -3.11
CA TYR A 168 13.38 -6.37 -2.69
C TYR A 168 13.91 -5.93 -1.34
N LEU A 169 14.66 -4.83 -1.31
CA LEU A 169 15.16 -4.24 -0.07
C LEU A 169 14.05 -3.47 0.64
N VAL A 170 13.75 -3.84 1.88
CA VAL A 170 12.78 -3.17 2.76
C VAL A 170 13.36 -1.84 3.23
N MET A 171 12.77 -0.75 2.75
CA MET A 171 13.20 0.62 3.04
C MET A 171 12.51 1.19 4.28
N GLY A 172 11.27 0.76 4.53
CA GLY A 172 10.46 1.23 5.65
C GLY A 172 9.37 0.21 5.99
N LEU A 173 8.72 0.43 7.13
CA LEU A 173 7.63 -0.40 7.62
C LEU A 173 6.42 0.49 7.93
N GLY A 174 5.22 -0.06 7.78
CA GLY A 174 3.96 0.67 7.94
C GLY A 174 3.43 1.34 6.67
N ASP A 175 3.71 0.79 5.48
CA ASP A 175 3.16 1.24 4.17
C ASP A 175 2.18 0.18 3.58
N VAL A 176 0.94 0.06 4.06
CA VAL A 176 0.33 0.80 5.17
C VAL A 176 -0.02 -0.11 6.35
N TYR A 177 0.26 0.37 7.57
CA TYR A 177 -0.01 -0.27 8.86
C TYR A 177 0.74 -1.57 9.15
N LEU A 178 0.72 -1.99 10.42
CA LEU A 178 1.10 -3.31 10.93
C LEU A 178 2.31 -3.98 10.24
N GLY A 179 3.45 -3.29 10.17
CA GLY A 179 4.68 -3.87 9.62
C GLY A 179 4.68 -4.11 8.10
N ALA A 180 3.68 -3.58 7.36
CA ALA A 180 3.66 -3.60 5.90
C ALA A 180 4.94 -2.95 5.35
N PRO A 181 5.76 -3.66 4.56
CA PRO A 181 6.99 -3.10 4.04
C PRO A 181 6.69 -2.10 2.92
N VAL A 182 7.51 -1.07 2.82
CA VAL A 182 7.80 -0.44 1.53
C VAL A 182 9.18 -0.91 1.10
N ALA A 183 9.25 -1.57 -0.06
CA ALA A 183 10.47 -2.17 -0.56
C ALA A 183 10.71 -1.81 -2.03
N THR A 184 11.94 -1.90 -2.50
CA THR A 184 12.28 -1.76 -3.92
C THR A 184 13.33 -2.77 -4.31
N PRO A 185 13.33 -3.27 -5.55
CA PRO A 185 14.42 -4.10 -6.05
C PRO A 185 15.80 -3.42 -5.91
N LEU A 186 16.77 -4.20 -5.41
CA LEU A 186 18.18 -3.81 -5.34
C LEU A 186 18.73 -3.50 -6.73
N ASP A 187 18.50 -4.41 -7.69
CA ASP A 187 18.81 -4.19 -9.11
C ASP A 187 17.79 -3.22 -9.72
N PRO A 188 18.20 -2.03 -10.19
CA PRO A 188 17.30 -1.08 -10.83
C PRO A 188 16.56 -1.63 -12.05
N ARG A 189 17.09 -2.67 -12.71
CA ARG A 189 16.47 -3.34 -13.88
C ARG A 189 15.26 -4.20 -13.51
N HIS A 190 15.05 -4.48 -12.22
CA HIS A 190 13.85 -5.21 -11.75
C HIS A 190 12.75 -4.28 -11.23
N ARG A 191 12.98 -2.96 -11.22
CA ARG A 191 12.01 -1.98 -10.72
C ARG A 191 10.90 -1.75 -11.73
N LEU A 192 9.89 -2.61 -11.73
CA LEU A 192 8.67 -2.36 -12.49
C LEU A 192 8.01 -1.08 -11.97
N VAL A 193 7.73 -0.13 -12.86
CA VAL A 193 7.11 1.15 -12.51
C VAL A 193 5.63 1.11 -12.84
N THR A 194 4.80 1.54 -11.89
CA THR A 194 3.35 1.63 -12.06
C THR A 194 2.82 2.96 -11.54
N THR A 195 1.53 3.23 -11.77
CA THR A 195 0.80 4.24 -11.00
C THR A 195 0.12 3.61 -9.79
N LYS A 196 -0.17 4.43 -8.78
CA LYS A 196 -1.18 4.06 -7.77
C LYS A 196 -2.59 4.19 -8.38
N TYR A 197 -3.53 3.46 -7.83
CA TYR A 197 -4.95 3.58 -8.15
C TYR A 197 -5.43 5.03 -7.93
N ASN A 198 -6.34 5.48 -8.79
CA ASN A 198 -7.03 6.77 -8.69
C ASN A 198 -8.54 6.60 -8.99
N PRO A 199 -9.42 6.72 -7.98
CA PRO A 199 -9.11 6.80 -6.54
C PRO A 199 -8.58 5.46 -6.00
N ALA A 200 -8.07 5.43 -4.76
CA ALA A 200 -7.62 4.18 -4.14
C ALA A 200 -8.77 3.19 -3.90
N ARG A 201 -8.46 1.89 -3.83
CA ARG A 201 -9.45 0.88 -3.43
C ARG A 201 -9.89 1.10 -2.00
N THR A 202 -11.15 0.80 -1.74
CA THR A 202 -11.79 0.76 -0.42
C THR A 202 -11.40 -0.49 0.36
N TRP A 203 -11.23 -1.63 -0.32
CA TRP A 203 -10.82 -2.91 0.26
C TRP A 203 -9.66 -3.56 -0.50
N THR A 204 -8.80 -4.22 0.27
CA THR A 204 -7.64 -5.00 -0.16
C THR A 204 -7.49 -6.12 0.86
N ALA A 205 -7.32 -7.35 0.37
CA ALA A 205 -7.12 -8.50 1.24
C ALA A 205 -5.78 -8.40 2.00
N GLU A 206 -5.76 -8.95 3.20
CA GLU A 206 -4.56 -9.01 4.02
C GLU A 206 -3.42 -9.75 3.28
N ASN A 207 -2.23 -9.15 3.32
CA ASN A 207 -0.99 -9.59 2.69
C ASN A 207 -1.07 -9.79 1.18
N SER A 208 -2.01 -9.12 0.52
CA SER A 208 -1.85 -8.83 -0.90
C SER A 208 -0.51 -8.12 -1.12
N VAL A 209 0.12 -8.43 -2.24
CA VAL A 209 1.38 -7.85 -2.68
C VAL A 209 1.09 -6.97 -3.87
N GLY A 210 1.62 -5.74 -3.86
CA GLY A 210 1.40 -4.83 -4.96
C GLY A 210 2.56 -3.88 -5.23
N ILE A 211 2.57 -3.31 -6.43
CA ILE A 211 3.57 -2.37 -6.93
C ILE A 211 2.91 -1.00 -7.16
N GLY A 212 3.48 0.07 -6.62
CA GLY A 212 3.00 1.44 -6.73
C GLY A 212 4.17 2.40 -6.93
N GLY A 213 4.28 3.01 -8.10
CA GLY A 213 5.54 3.64 -8.51
C GLY A 213 6.58 2.55 -8.73
N ALA A 214 7.81 2.75 -8.25
CA ALA A 214 8.88 1.75 -8.26
C ALA A 214 8.92 0.91 -6.96
N TYR A 215 7.90 1.02 -6.11
CA TYR A 215 7.87 0.41 -4.79
C TYR A 215 6.94 -0.81 -4.75
N MET A 216 7.34 -1.83 -4.00
CA MET A 216 6.52 -2.98 -3.63
C MET A 216 6.07 -2.84 -2.18
N CYS A 217 4.83 -3.23 -1.90
CA CYS A 217 4.32 -3.38 -0.54
C CYS A 217 3.64 -4.74 -0.32
N VAL A 218 3.56 -5.13 0.95
CA VAL A 218 2.72 -6.25 1.41
C VAL A 218 1.73 -5.71 2.44
N TYR A 219 0.44 -5.74 2.15
CA TYR A 219 -0.58 -5.16 3.03
C TYR A 219 -0.61 -5.88 4.38
N GLY A 220 -0.34 -5.18 5.49
CA GLY A 220 -0.23 -5.79 6.82
C GLY A 220 -1.56 -6.21 7.45
N MET A 221 -2.67 -5.68 6.94
CA MET A 221 -4.04 -5.95 7.34
C MET A 221 -4.99 -5.73 6.16
N GLU A 222 -6.24 -6.18 6.29
CA GLU A 222 -7.30 -5.79 5.36
C GLU A 222 -7.59 -4.28 5.47
N GLY A 223 -7.83 -3.62 4.34
CA GLY A 223 -8.14 -2.19 4.32
C GLY A 223 -7.98 -1.54 2.95
N PRO A 224 -8.02 -0.20 2.88
CA PRO A 224 -7.86 0.53 1.62
C PRO A 224 -6.43 0.40 1.08
N GLY A 225 -6.28 0.42 -0.25
CA GLY A 225 -5.00 0.19 -0.91
C GLY A 225 -4.93 0.80 -2.30
N GLY A 226 -3.75 1.32 -2.65
CA GLY A 226 -3.51 1.99 -3.93
C GLY A 226 -2.56 1.28 -4.88
N TYR A 227 -1.91 0.18 -4.50
CA TYR A 227 -0.85 -0.42 -5.31
C TYR A 227 -1.46 -1.45 -6.28
N GLN A 228 -0.83 -1.63 -7.44
CA GLN A 228 -1.23 -2.60 -8.46
C GLN A 228 -0.89 -4.01 -7.98
N PHE A 229 -1.87 -4.93 -7.95
CA PHE A 229 -1.63 -6.26 -7.42
C PHE A 229 -0.75 -7.11 -8.32
N VAL A 230 0.08 -7.94 -7.69
CA VAL A 230 0.82 -9.04 -8.34
C VAL A 230 0.45 -10.41 -7.77
N GLY A 231 0.01 -10.47 -6.52
CA GLY A 231 -0.31 -11.73 -5.86
C GLY A 231 -0.58 -11.55 -4.37
N ARG A 232 -0.54 -12.65 -3.61
CA ARG A 232 -0.71 -12.65 -2.15
C ARG A 232 0.36 -13.50 -1.48
N THR A 233 0.75 -13.12 -0.27
CA THR A 233 1.74 -13.85 0.53
C THR A 233 1.21 -14.18 1.93
N LEU A 234 2.08 -14.64 2.82
CA LEU A 234 1.78 -15.00 4.20
C LEU A 234 1.72 -13.77 5.14
N GLN A 235 1.41 -14.03 6.41
CA GLN A 235 1.16 -13.00 7.43
C GLN A 235 2.41 -12.18 7.79
N MET A 236 2.33 -10.84 7.64
CA MET A 236 3.42 -9.92 8.02
C MET A 236 3.41 -9.52 9.51
N TRP A 237 2.28 -9.66 10.19
CA TRP A 237 2.08 -9.18 11.57
C TRP A 237 1.46 -10.23 12.47
N ASN A 238 2.09 -10.58 13.59
CA ASN A 238 1.57 -11.54 14.58
C ASN A 238 1.55 -10.92 15.98
N ARG A 239 0.36 -10.52 16.46
CA ARG A 239 0.22 -9.78 17.72
C ARG A 239 0.38 -10.64 18.98
N TYR A 240 -0.13 -11.86 18.97
CA TYR A 240 -0.44 -12.60 20.20
C TYR A 240 0.41 -13.85 20.41
N ARG A 241 1.07 -14.35 19.36
CA ARG A 241 1.81 -15.60 19.42
C ARG A 241 3.28 -15.35 19.21
N ASP A 242 4.07 -16.06 19.99
CA ASP A 242 5.51 -16.12 19.81
C ASP A 242 5.83 -17.19 18.75
N VAL A 243 6.22 -16.73 17.57
CA VAL A 243 6.60 -17.57 16.44
C VAL A 243 8.04 -17.24 16.10
N ALA A 244 8.91 -18.24 15.98
CA ALA A 244 10.35 -18.06 15.86
C ALA A 244 10.78 -17.05 14.77
N ALA A 245 10.13 -17.09 13.60
CA ALA A 245 10.40 -16.17 12.48
C ALA A 245 10.24 -14.68 12.82
N PHE A 246 9.45 -14.35 13.84
CA PHE A 246 9.17 -12.99 14.28
C PHE A 246 10.18 -12.43 15.29
N GLU A 247 11.02 -13.29 15.87
CA GLU A 247 12.09 -12.93 16.83
C GLU A 247 11.58 -12.03 17.97
N GLY A 248 10.43 -12.39 18.57
CA GLY A 248 9.84 -11.66 19.69
C GLY A 248 9.24 -10.29 19.33
N LYS A 249 9.11 -9.94 18.04
CA LYS A 249 8.41 -8.73 17.57
C LYS A 249 7.08 -9.08 16.92
N PRO A 250 6.07 -8.20 16.96
CA PRO A 250 4.83 -8.50 16.27
C PRO A 250 4.89 -8.28 14.75
N TRP A 251 5.96 -7.70 14.20
CA TRP A 251 6.16 -7.54 12.75
C TRP A 251 7.26 -8.48 12.26
N LEU A 252 7.08 -9.07 11.07
CA LEU A 252 8.00 -10.07 10.52
C LEU A 252 9.31 -9.44 10.01
N LEU A 253 9.19 -8.37 9.23
CA LEU A 253 10.31 -7.77 8.49
C LEU A 253 11.05 -6.69 9.31
N ARG A 254 12.29 -6.39 8.94
CA ARG A 254 13.10 -5.31 9.52
C ARG A 254 13.53 -4.35 8.41
N PHE A 255 14.02 -3.17 8.79
CA PHE A 255 14.69 -2.30 7.83
C PHE A 255 15.87 -3.06 7.22
N PHE A 256 16.02 -2.93 5.91
CA PHE A 256 17.06 -3.58 5.11
C PHE A 256 16.98 -5.10 5.00
N ASP A 257 15.89 -5.74 5.44
CA ASP A 257 15.60 -7.10 4.97
C ASP A 257 15.44 -7.11 3.45
N GLN A 258 15.79 -8.24 2.85
CA GLN A 258 15.63 -8.52 1.44
C GLN A 258 14.52 -9.56 1.28
N ILE A 259 13.41 -9.18 0.66
CA ILE A 259 12.35 -10.12 0.32
C ILE A 259 12.71 -10.78 -1.00
N ARG A 260 12.64 -12.11 -1.03
CA ARG A 260 12.67 -12.91 -2.26
C ARG A 260 11.43 -13.78 -2.31
N PHE A 261 10.70 -13.72 -3.42
CA PHE A 261 9.50 -14.54 -3.56
C PHE A 261 9.82 -15.89 -4.18
N TYR A 262 9.05 -16.91 -3.81
CA TYR A 262 9.00 -18.17 -4.53
C TYR A 262 7.54 -18.55 -4.81
N PRO A 263 7.23 -19.16 -5.97
CA PRO A 263 5.86 -19.41 -6.38
C PRO A 263 5.22 -20.53 -5.55
N VAL A 264 3.96 -20.34 -5.17
CA VAL A 264 3.08 -21.38 -4.60
C VAL A 264 1.69 -21.26 -5.22
N SER A 265 0.89 -22.32 -5.14
CA SER A 265 -0.54 -22.22 -5.54
C SER A 265 -1.36 -21.47 -4.49
N ALA A 266 -2.55 -20.99 -4.87
CA ALA A 266 -3.48 -20.36 -3.94
C ALA A 266 -3.89 -21.30 -2.78
N ASP A 267 -4.18 -22.57 -3.08
CA ASP A 267 -4.52 -23.58 -2.06
C ASP A 267 -3.34 -23.86 -1.11
N GLU A 268 -2.12 -23.91 -1.65
CA GLU A 268 -0.92 -24.06 -0.84
C GLU A 268 -0.72 -22.84 0.07
N LEU A 269 -0.87 -21.63 -0.47
CA LEU A 269 -0.79 -20.41 0.32
C LEU A 269 -1.82 -20.39 1.45
N LEU A 270 -3.05 -20.86 1.22
CA LEU A 270 -4.06 -20.95 2.28
C LEU A 270 -3.64 -21.87 3.42
N ARG A 271 -2.99 -23.00 3.12
CA ARG A 271 -2.42 -23.89 4.15
C ARG A 271 -1.29 -23.20 4.91
N ILE A 272 -0.37 -22.54 4.20
CA ILE A 272 0.74 -21.79 4.82
C ILE A 272 0.19 -20.69 5.73
N ARG A 273 -0.79 -19.90 5.27
CA ARG A 273 -1.42 -18.81 6.04
C ARG A 273 -2.14 -19.31 7.29
N ARG A 274 -2.69 -20.52 7.27
CA ARG A 274 -3.26 -21.16 8.46
C ARG A 274 -2.17 -21.55 9.47
N ASP A 275 -1.06 -22.11 8.98
CA ASP A 275 -0.07 -22.80 9.80
C ASP A 275 1.07 -21.89 10.31
N PHE A 276 1.53 -20.92 9.51
CA PHE A 276 2.61 -20.00 9.87
C PHE A 276 2.36 -19.18 11.15
N PRO A 277 1.17 -18.57 11.36
CA PRO A 277 0.91 -17.79 12.57
C PRO A 277 0.79 -18.65 13.83
N LEU A 278 0.73 -19.98 13.67
CA LEU A 278 0.74 -20.98 14.75
C LEU A 278 2.15 -21.55 15.01
N GLY A 279 3.18 -21.12 14.27
CA GLY A 279 4.51 -21.71 14.33
C GLY A 279 4.59 -23.12 13.73
N ARG A 280 3.68 -23.46 12.80
CA ARG A 280 3.62 -24.79 12.13
C ARG A 280 4.13 -24.76 10.70
N PHE A 281 4.82 -23.68 10.34
CA PHE A 281 5.46 -23.51 9.04
C PHE A 281 6.78 -22.77 9.26
N ASP A 282 7.89 -23.39 8.87
CA ASP A 282 9.22 -22.81 9.00
C ASP A 282 9.53 -21.91 7.81
N LEU A 283 9.85 -20.65 8.09
CA LEU A 283 10.22 -19.67 7.07
C LEU A 283 11.73 -19.69 6.85
N ASN A 284 12.18 -19.79 5.61
CA ASN A 284 13.60 -19.69 5.28
C ASN A 284 14.06 -18.22 5.40
N ILE A 285 14.96 -17.97 6.36
CA ILE A 285 15.57 -16.66 6.61
C ILE A 285 17.08 -16.83 6.66
N GLU A 286 17.79 -16.22 5.71
CA GLU A 286 19.26 -16.20 5.69
C GLU A 286 19.77 -14.90 6.30
N HIS A 287 20.83 -14.98 7.10
CA HIS A 287 21.46 -13.80 7.69
C HIS A 287 22.60 -13.32 6.79
N SER A 288 22.59 -12.04 6.44
CA SER A 288 23.58 -11.41 5.59
C SER A 288 23.90 -9.99 6.08
N THR A 289 24.78 -9.30 5.37
CA THR A 289 25.11 -7.89 5.59
C THR A 289 25.04 -7.17 4.25
N LEU A 290 24.34 -6.04 4.22
CA LEU A 290 24.33 -5.15 3.05
C LEU A 290 25.42 -4.10 3.24
N ASN A 291 26.41 -4.10 2.34
CA ASN A 291 27.48 -3.11 2.32
C ASN A 291 27.21 -2.04 1.24
N MET A 292 27.33 -0.76 1.62
CA MET A 292 27.10 0.36 0.71
C MET A 292 28.12 0.39 -0.44
N ALA A 293 29.39 0.10 -0.18
CA ALA A 293 30.45 0.16 -1.19
C ALA A 293 30.26 -0.94 -2.24
N ASP A 294 29.87 -2.14 -1.82
CA ASP A 294 29.55 -3.25 -2.75
C ASP A 294 28.36 -2.90 -3.65
N TYR A 295 27.32 -2.27 -3.08
CA TYR A 295 26.16 -1.82 -3.86
C TYR A 295 26.53 -0.73 -4.87
N GLN A 296 27.34 0.25 -4.47
CA GLN A 296 27.84 1.29 -5.37
C GLN A 296 28.70 0.70 -6.49
N ALA A 297 29.60 -0.24 -6.17
CA ALA A 297 30.42 -0.93 -7.17
C ALA A 297 29.56 -1.74 -8.16
N PHE A 298 28.47 -2.37 -7.69
CA PHE A 298 27.47 -3.00 -8.56
C PHE A 298 26.82 -1.98 -9.51
N LEU A 299 26.35 -0.85 -8.99
CA LEU A 299 25.73 0.20 -9.82
C LEU A 299 26.69 0.74 -10.89
N THR A 300 27.96 0.96 -10.54
CA THR A 300 28.98 1.40 -11.51
C THR A 300 29.22 0.35 -12.58
N ARG A 301 29.34 -0.93 -12.20
CA ARG A 301 29.57 -2.03 -13.15
C ARG A 301 28.41 -2.21 -14.14
N GLU A 302 27.18 -2.09 -13.65
CA GLU A 302 25.96 -2.31 -14.45
C GLU A 302 25.37 -1.01 -15.04
N ALA A 303 26.09 0.11 -14.94
CA ALA A 303 25.57 1.45 -15.23
C ALA A 303 24.95 1.58 -16.63
N GLU A 304 25.60 1.00 -17.65
CA GLU A 304 25.11 1.02 -19.04
C GLU A 304 23.77 0.28 -19.17
N GLY A 305 23.68 -0.95 -18.64
CA GLY A 305 22.46 -1.75 -18.68
C GLY A 305 21.32 -1.13 -17.87
N ILE A 306 21.62 -0.56 -16.70
CA ILE A 306 20.65 0.19 -15.89
C ILE A 306 20.12 1.41 -16.64
N THR A 307 21.00 2.16 -17.31
CA THR A 307 20.62 3.36 -18.07
C THR A 307 19.74 2.99 -19.26
N ALA A 308 20.11 1.97 -20.03
CA ALA A 308 19.32 1.48 -21.15
C ALA A 308 17.92 1.03 -20.71
N PHE A 309 17.84 0.24 -19.64
CA PHE A 309 16.57 -0.23 -19.07
C PHE A 309 15.67 0.95 -18.64
N ARG A 310 16.22 1.91 -17.90
CA ARG A 310 15.47 3.09 -17.45
C ARG A 310 14.96 3.94 -18.61
N ALA A 311 15.76 4.10 -19.67
CA ALA A 311 15.36 4.85 -20.86
C ALA A 311 14.18 4.18 -21.57
N GLN A 312 14.24 2.85 -21.74
CA GLN A 312 13.13 2.08 -22.33
C GLN A 312 11.86 2.19 -21.47
N GLN A 313 11.98 1.98 -20.16
CA GLN A 313 10.86 2.06 -19.24
C GLN A 313 10.22 3.45 -19.21
N GLN A 314 11.02 4.52 -19.21
CA GLN A 314 10.49 5.90 -19.23
C GLN A 314 9.73 6.20 -20.53
N SER A 315 10.23 5.70 -21.66
CA SER A 315 9.55 5.80 -22.95
C SER A 315 8.20 5.07 -22.92
N ALA A 316 8.18 3.83 -22.41
CA ALA A 316 6.98 3.03 -22.25
C ALA A 316 5.92 3.71 -21.36
N PHE A 317 6.36 4.24 -20.22
CA PHE A 317 5.51 4.97 -19.28
C PHE A 317 4.87 6.20 -19.93
N ASN A 318 5.66 6.99 -20.67
CA ASN A 318 5.17 8.17 -21.36
C ASN A 318 4.15 7.81 -22.44
N ALA A 319 4.43 6.79 -23.25
CA ALA A 319 3.51 6.31 -24.28
C ALA A 319 2.19 5.78 -23.70
N GLU A 320 2.25 5.09 -22.56
CA GLU A 320 1.04 4.63 -21.85
C GLU A 320 0.21 5.81 -21.32
N ARG A 321 0.87 6.82 -20.73
CA ARG A 321 0.20 8.03 -20.25
C ARG A 321 -0.47 8.81 -21.40
N GLU A 322 0.17 8.91 -22.56
CA GLU A 322 -0.41 9.55 -23.74
C GLU A 322 -1.66 8.81 -24.23
N ARG A 323 -1.66 7.47 -24.21
CA ARG A 323 -2.86 6.67 -24.53
C ARG A 323 -4.02 6.99 -23.60
N TRP A 324 -3.77 7.19 -22.31
CA TRP A 324 -4.82 7.54 -21.36
C TRP A 324 -5.42 8.91 -21.64
N ILE A 325 -4.58 9.89 -21.99
CA ILE A 325 -5.04 11.23 -22.39
C ILE A 325 -5.90 11.13 -23.64
N ALA A 326 -5.44 10.40 -24.66
CA ALA A 326 -6.19 10.21 -25.91
C ALA A 326 -7.54 9.52 -25.70
N ASN A 327 -7.63 8.60 -24.73
CA ASN A 327 -8.85 7.86 -24.41
C ASN A 327 -9.74 8.54 -23.35
N GLY A 328 -9.38 9.73 -22.87
CA GLY A 328 -10.14 10.45 -21.83
C GLY A 328 -10.08 9.83 -20.42
N GLN A 329 -9.11 8.94 -20.16
CA GLN A 329 -8.97 8.24 -18.88
C GLN A 329 -8.02 8.94 -17.89
N ALA A 330 -7.36 10.03 -18.33
CA ALA A 330 -6.38 10.77 -17.55
C ALA A 330 -6.99 11.49 -16.35
N ASP A 331 -8.16 12.09 -16.53
CA ASP A 331 -8.90 12.77 -15.48
C ASP A 331 -10.12 11.93 -15.10
N PHE A 332 -10.15 11.49 -13.85
CA PHE A 332 -11.32 10.82 -13.28
C PHE A 332 -12.03 11.80 -12.35
N GLN A 333 -13.26 12.14 -12.70
CA GLN A 333 -14.20 12.75 -11.78
C GLN A 333 -15.12 11.64 -11.31
N SER A 334 -15.17 11.42 -9.99
CA SER A 334 -16.23 10.59 -9.43
C SER A 334 -17.54 11.31 -9.68
N ASP A 335 -18.35 10.77 -10.57
CA ASP A 335 -19.79 10.97 -10.45
C ASP A 335 -20.15 10.33 -9.11
N GLU A 336 -20.21 11.12 -8.03
CA GLU A 336 -21.10 10.80 -6.92
C GLU A 336 -22.50 10.83 -7.53
N GLY A 337 -22.85 9.73 -8.20
CA GLY A 337 -24.07 9.61 -8.97
C GLY A 337 -25.19 9.98 -8.03
N VAL A 338 -25.83 11.12 -8.29
CA VAL A 338 -27.05 11.47 -7.58
C VAL A 338 -27.99 10.32 -7.82
N ALA A 339 -28.27 9.53 -6.77
CA ALA A 339 -29.16 8.40 -6.88
C ALA A 339 -30.43 8.90 -7.57
N PRO A 340 -30.81 8.33 -8.73
CA PRO A 340 -31.91 8.86 -9.51
C PRO A 340 -33.13 8.95 -8.60
N ASN A 341 -33.79 10.10 -8.59
CA ASN A 341 -34.98 10.32 -7.77
C ASN A 341 -36.12 9.50 -8.39
N THR A 342 -36.12 8.20 -8.09
CA THR A 342 -37.13 7.28 -8.60
C THR A 342 -38.38 7.51 -7.76
N GLU A 343 -39.51 7.78 -8.40
CA GLU A 343 -40.78 7.86 -7.69
C GLU A 343 -41.04 6.52 -6.99
N GLU A 344 -41.07 6.55 -5.66
CA GLU A 344 -41.39 5.36 -4.89
C GLU A 344 -42.90 5.13 -4.96
N LEU A 345 -43.31 4.17 -5.79
CA LEU A 345 -44.70 3.72 -5.81
C LEU A 345 -45.12 3.28 -4.39
N PRO A 346 -46.36 3.61 -3.96
CA PRO A 346 -46.90 3.13 -2.70
C PRO A 346 -46.83 1.60 -2.61
N LEU A 347 -46.49 1.08 -1.44
CA LEU A 347 -46.57 -0.36 -1.18
C LEU A 347 -48.04 -0.81 -1.21
N GLN A 348 -48.29 -1.95 -1.85
CA GLN A 348 -49.58 -2.62 -1.82
C GLN A 348 -49.79 -3.32 -0.46
N THR A 349 -51.04 -3.65 -0.13
CA THR A 349 -51.36 -4.40 1.10
C THR A 349 -50.59 -5.73 1.13
N GLY A 350 -49.89 -6.00 2.23
CA GLY A 350 -49.05 -7.20 2.39
C GLY A 350 -47.61 -7.06 1.87
N GLN A 351 -47.26 -5.92 1.25
CA GLN A 351 -45.88 -5.62 0.88
C GLN A 351 -45.12 -4.91 2.02
N GLN A 352 -43.87 -5.30 2.20
CA GLN A 352 -42.92 -4.66 3.10
C GLN A 352 -41.73 -4.13 2.28
N GLY A 353 -41.50 -2.82 2.33
CA GLY A 353 -40.30 -2.21 1.75
C GLY A 353 -39.10 -2.41 2.67
N VAL A 354 -37.94 -2.69 2.07
CA VAL A 354 -36.65 -2.65 2.72
C VAL A 354 -35.87 -1.49 2.14
N ASP A 355 -35.57 -0.51 2.99
CA ASP A 355 -34.94 0.75 2.60
C ASP A 355 -33.49 0.80 3.09
N SER A 356 -32.62 1.50 2.37
CA SER A 356 -31.26 1.72 2.83
C SER A 356 -31.20 2.75 3.96
N HIS A 357 -30.51 2.44 5.04
CA HIS A 357 -30.31 3.38 6.14
C HIS A 357 -29.16 4.38 5.89
N ILE A 358 -28.35 4.17 4.85
CA ILE A 358 -27.14 4.95 4.56
C ILE A 358 -26.97 5.18 3.06
N ALA A 359 -26.30 6.26 2.67
CA ALA A 359 -25.90 6.48 1.29
C ALA A 359 -24.64 5.67 0.95
N GLY A 360 -24.56 5.10 -0.25
CA GLY A 360 -23.43 4.28 -0.69
C GLY A 360 -23.63 3.72 -2.10
N ASN A 361 -22.76 2.81 -2.52
CA ASN A 361 -22.86 2.12 -3.80
C ASN A 361 -23.26 0.65 -3.59
N LEU A 362 -24.11 0.10 -4.45
CA LEU A 362 -24.49 -1.31 -4.36
C LEU A 362 -23.33 -2.21 -4.78
N TRP A 363 -22.89 -3.09 -3.90
CA TRP A 363 -21.87 -4.10 -4.20
C TRP A 363 -22.49 -5.36 -4.80
N GLN A 364 -23.42 -5.99 -4.09
CA GLN A 364 -24.02 -7.26 -4.48
C GLN A 364 -25.52 -7.31 -4.19
N VAL A 365 -26.23 -8.07 -5.03
CA VAL A 365 -27.59 -8.54 -4.78
C VAL A 365 -27.51 -10.03 -4.47
N GLN A 366 -28.01 -10.44 -3.32
CA GLN A 366 -27.95 -11.83 -2.84
C GLN A 366 -29.24 -12.62 -3.12
N VAL A 367 -30.30 -11.95 -3.55
CA VAL A 367 -31.63 -12.54 -3.76
C VAL A 367 -32.23 -12.22 -5.12
N GLN A 368 -33.18 -13.04 -5.56
CA GLN A 368 -33.91 -12.83 -6.81
C GLN A 368 -35.43 -12.71 -6.57
N PRO A 369 -36.17 -11.98 -7.43
CA PRO A 369 -37.64 -12.00 -7.40
C PRO A 369 -38.20 -13.43 -7.47
N GLY A 370 -39.14 -13.76 -6.58
CA GLY A 370 -39.72 -15.09 -6.39
C GLY A 370 -39.03 -15.95 -5.34
N GLU A 371 -37.86 -15.53 -4.84
CA GLU A 371 -37.13 -16.24 -3.78
C GLU A 371 -37.78 -16.02 -2.41
N ARG A 372 -37.82 -17.06 -1.58
CA ARG A 372 -38.28 -16.97 -0.18
C ARG A 372 -37.09 -16.67 0.72
N VAL A 373 -37.26 -15.72 1.64
CA VAL A 373 -36.26 -15.29 2.61
C VAL A 373 -36.82 -15.37 4.02
N GLU A 374 -35.95 -15.61 4.99
CA GLU A 374 -36.25 -15.56 6.42
C GLU A 374 -35.80 -14.23 7.03
N ALA A 375 -36.35 -13.88 8.20
CA ALA A 375 -35.93 -12.70 8.92
C ALA A 375 -34.42 -12.80 9.29
N GLY A 376 -33.64 -11.80 8.90
CA GLY A 376 -32.19 -11.75 9.09
C GLY A 376 -31.38 -12.18 7.87
N ASP A 377 -32.00 -12.74 6.82
CA ASP A 377 -31.29 -13.09 5.58
C ASP A 377 -30.74 -11.84 4.87
N VAL A 378 -29.54 -11.94 4.30
CA VAL A 378 -28.91 -10.84 3.55
C VAL A 378 -29.59 -10.69 2.20
N LEU A 379 -30.18 -9.51 1.94
CA LEU A 379 -30.85 -9.22 0.67
C LEU A 379 -29.89 -8.58 -0.34
N VAL A 380 -29.20 -7.54 0.11
CA VAL A 380 -28.23 -6.79 -0.69
C VAL A 380 -27.07 -6.33 0.19
N ILE A 381 -25.92 -6.05 -0.42
CA ILE A 381 -24.74 -5.52 0.27
C ILE A 381 -24.40 -4.17 -0.34
N LEU A 382 -24.35 -3.12 0.49
CA LEU A 382 -23.89 -1.79 0.12
C LEU A 382 -22.42 -1.61 0.51
N GLU A 383 -21.71 -0.77 -0.23
CA GLU A 383 -20.45 -0.18 0.18
C GLU A 383 -20.69 1.28 0.57
N SER A 384 -20.38 1.63 1.83
CA SER A 384 -20.40 3.01 2.30
C SER A 384 -19.30 3.24 3.31
N MET A 385 -18.65 4.41 3.26
CA MET A 385 -17.57 4.77 4.19
C MET A 385 -16.46 3.70 4.28
N LYS A 386 -16.17 3.02 3.16
CA LYS A 386 -15.20 1.91 3.05
C LYS A 386 -15.57 0.65 3.86
N MET A 387 -16.85 0.48 4.15
CA MET A 387 -17.39 -0.69 4.84
C MET A 387 -18.48 -1.36 4.00
N GLU A 388 -18.55 -2.69 4.09
CA GLU A 388 -19.68 -3.46 3.59
C GLU A 388 -20.81 -3.44 4.62
N ILE A 389 -22.01 -3.08 4.16
CA ILE A 389 -23.20 -2.92 4.99
C ILE A 389 -24.29 -3.82 4.40
N PRO A 390 -24.51 -5.01 4.97
CA PRO A 390 -25.58 -5.89 4.54
C PRO A 390 -26.94 -5.30 4.95
N LEU A 391 -27.89 -5.27 4.03
CA LEU A 391 -29.29 -4.99 4.32
C LEU A 391 -30.01 -6.32 4.48
N LEU A 392 -30.57 -6.51 5.67
CA LEU A 392 -31.19 -7.76 6.08
C LEU A 392 -32.70 -7.72 5.86
N ALA A 393 -33.29 -8.89 5.62
CA ALA A 393 -34.74 -9.05 5.59
C ALA A 393 -35.31 -8.78 7.00
N PRO A 394 -36.23 -7.80 7.17
CA PRO A 394 -36.81 -7.51 8.48
C PRO A 394 -37.80 -8.58 8.93
N VAL A 395 -38.38 -9.33 7.99
CA VAL A 395 -39.38 -10.38 8.19
C VAL A 395 -39.17 -11.49 7.17
N ALA A 396 -39.74 -12.67 7.45
CA ALA A 396 -39.85 -13.73 6.46
C ALA A 396 -40.87 -13.36 5.37
N GLY A 397 -40.65 -13.83 4.15
CA GLY A 397 -41.53 -13.55 3.03
C GLY A 397 -40.95 -13.94 1.68
N VAL A 398 -41.60 -13.51 0.61
CA VAL A 398 -41.14 -13.73 -0.77
C VAL A 398 -40.67 -12.42 -1.39
N VAL A 399 -39.46 -12.40 -1.95
CA VAL A 399 -38.91 -11.25 -2.66
C VAL A 399 -39.78 -10.98 -3.90
N GLN A 400 -40.43 -9.82 -3.95
CA GLN A 400 -41.23 -9.43 -5.10
C GLN A 400 -40.43 -8.59 -6.10
N GLU A 401 -39.63 -7.65 -5.60
CA GLU A 401 -38.87 -6.73 -6.44
C GLU A 401 -37.49 -6.48 -5.84
N VAL A 402 -36.47 -6.43 -6.70
CA VAL A 402 -35.15 -5.86 -6.39
C VAL A 402 -34.98 -4.62 -7.28
N ARG A 403 -34.87 -3.45 -6.66
CA ARG A 403 -34.93 -2.14 -7.34
C ARG A 403 -33.56 -1.51 -7.61
N VAL A 404 -32.50 -2.24 -7.34
CA VAL A 404 -31.11 -1.78 -7.46
C VAL A 404 -30.26 -2.83 -8.15
N GLN A 405 -29.18 -2.39 -8.82
CA GLN A 405 -28.22 -3.27 -9.49
C GLN A 405 -26.79 -2.96 -9.05
N PRO A 406 -25.86 -3.94 -9.06
CA PRO A 406 -24.47 -3.70 -8.68
C PRO A 406 -23.87 -2.49 -9.40
N GLY A 407 -23.15 -1.66 -8.65
CA GLY A 407 -22.58 -0.38 -9.11
C GLY A 407 -23.54 0.81 -9.09
N SER A 408 -24.82 0.62 -8.74
CA SER A 408 -25.77 1.74 -8.59
C SER A 408 -25.51 2.53 -7.31
N ALA A 409 -25.59 3.86 -7.40
CA ALA A 409 -25.64 4.72 -6.22
C ALA A 409 -26.99 4.58 -5.50
N VAL A 410 -26.93 4.50 -4.17
CA VAL A 410 -28.08 4.37 -3.27
C VAL A 410 -28.05 5.50 -2.26
N ARG A 411 -29.18 6.20 -2.07
CA ARG A 411 -29.31 7.22 -1.01
C ARG A 411 -29.86 6.63 0.28
N ALA A 412 -29.63 7.31 1.40
CA ALA A 412 -30.35 7.02 2.63
C ALA A 412 -31.87 7.19 2.42
N GLY A 413 -32.65 6.24 2.91
CA GLY A 413 -34.10 6.16 2.77
C GLY A 413 -34.60 5.60 1.42
N GLN A 414 -33.74 5.23 0.48
CA GLN A 414 -34.18 4.63 -0.78
C GLN A 414 -34.60 3.18 -0.60
N ARG A 415 -35.78 2.83 -1.10
CA ARG A 415 -36.24 1.43 -1.17
C ARG A 415 -35.41 0.60 -2.14
N VAL A 416 -34.81 -0.47 -1.65
CA VAL A 416 -33.95 -1.37 -2.45
C VAL A 416 -34.61 -2.70 -2.78
N VAL A 417 -35.46 -3.21 -1.89
CA VAL A 417 -36.17 -4.50 -2.05
C VAL A 417 -37.61 -4.36 -1.58
N VAL A 418 -38.53 -5.08 -2.21
CA VAL A 418 -39.92 -5.26 -1.76
C VAL A 418 -40.16 -6.73 -1.46
N LEU A 419 -40.62 -7.04 -0.26
CA LEU A 419 -41.04 -8.37 0.17
C LEU A 419 -42.56 -8.45 0.19
N ALA A 420 -43.14 -9.59 -0.20
CA ALA A 420 -44.46 -10.00 0.27
C ALA A 420 -44.25 -10.66 1.65
N ALA A 421 -44.66 -9.97 2.71
CA ALA A 421 -44.55 -10.51 4.07
C ALA A 421 -45.54 -11.67 4.25
N ASP A 422 -45.11 -12.66 5.03
CA ASP A 422 -45.94 -13.82 5.40
C ASP A 422 -47.11 -13.47 6.32
#